data_AF-I0B0H1-F1
#
_entry.id   AF-I0B0H1-F1
#
_cell.length_a   1.000
_cell.length_b   1.000
_cell.length_c   1.000
_cell.angle_alpha   90.00
_cell.angle_beta   90.00
_cell.angle_gamma   90.00
#
_symmetry.space_group_name_H-M   'P 1'
#
loop_
_entity.id
_entity.type
_entity.pdbx_description
1 polymer ?
#
loop_
_entity_poly.entity_id
_entity_poly.type
_entity_poly.pdbx_seq_one_letter_code
_entity_poly.pdbx_strand_id
1 'polypeptide(L)'
;LLKDVPGLISKNIEKALVEAFQQFNISNWNDLFWIAHPGGPAILDQVESKLELDPKKMRATRHILSEYGNMSSACVLFILDEVRRSSKEKGCATTGEGLDMGVLFGFGPGLTVETVVLKSVPLQ
;
A
#
# COMPACT_ATOMS: atom_id res chain seq x y z
N LEU A 1 -13.37 -11.87 -8.80
CA LEU A 1 -12.16 -12.40 -8.11
C LEU A 1 -12.36 -13.87 -7.85
N LEU A 2 -11.42 -14.73 -8.25
CA LEU A 2 -11.38 -16.12 -7.78
C LEU A 2 -11.36 -16.11 -6.25
N LYS A 3 -12.13 -17.00 -5.62
CA LYS A 3 -12.37 -16.98 -4.16
C LYS A 3 -11.08 -17.02 -3.33
N ASP A 4 -10.01 -17.59 -3.86
CA ASP A 4 -8.76 -17.84 -3.11
C ASP A 4 -7.72 -16.72 -3.19
N VAL A 5 -7.90 -15.72 -4.07
CA VAL A 5 -6.91 -14.65 -4.31
C VAL A 5 -6.56 -13.87 -3.03
N PRO A 6 -7.53 -13.40 -2.20
CA PRO A 6 -7.19 -12.69 -0.96
C PRO A 6 -6.35 -13.54 0.00
N GLY A 7 -6.66 -14.84 0.11
CA GLY A 7 -5.93 -15.76 0.97
C GLY A 7 -4.51 -16.03 0.48
N LEU A 8 -4.29 -16.11 -0.83
CA LEU A 8 -2.96 -16.27 -1.41
C LEU A 8 -2.08 -15.03 -1.21
N ILE A 9 -2.64 -13.82 -1.35
CA ILE A 9 -1.93 -12.57 -1.09
C ILE A 9 -1.52 -12.50 0.38
N SER A 10 -2.47 -12.71 1.30
CA SER A 10 -2.24 -12.70 2.76
C SER A 10 -1.11 -13.65 3.18
N LYS A 11 -1.06 -14.87 2.62
CA LYS A 11 -0.01 -15.84 2.95
C LYS A 11 1.41 -15.41 2.54
N ASN A 12 1.56 -14.55 1.53
CA ASN A 12 2.87 -14.25 0.93
C ASN A 12 3.33 -12.80 1.14
N ILE A 13 2.43 -11.88 1.52
CA ILE A 13 2.73 -10.44 1.58
C ILE A 13 3.84 -10.09 2.59
N GLU A 14 3.86 -10.78 3.74
CA GLU A 14 4.86 -10.56 4.78
C GLU A 14 6.27 -10.97 4.33
N LYS A 15 6.38 -12.08 3.59
CA LYS A 15 7.65 -12.50 3.00
C LYS A 15 8.17 -11.45 2.00
N ALA A 16 7.29 -10.94 1.14
CA ALA A 16 7.66 -9.90 0.18
C ALA A 16 8.15 -8.61 0.87
N LEU A 17 7.51 -8.22 1.99
CA LEU A 17 7.97 -7.09 2.80
C LEU A 17 9.34 -7.35 3.42
N VAL A 18 9.54 -8.50 4.07
CA VAL A 18 10.82 -8.84 4.71
C VAL A 18 11.94 -8.84 3.68
N GLU A 19 11.74 -9.45 2.52
CA GLU A 19 12.73 -9.48 1.44
C GLU A 19 13.08 -8.07 0.93
N ALA A 20 12.08 -7.19 0.80
CA ALA A 20 12.28 -5.81 0.34
C ALA A 20 12.92 -4.90 1.39
N PHE A 21 12.56 -5.06 2.67
CA PHE A 21 12.88 -4.12 3.75
C PHE A 21 14.02 -4.52 4.69
N GLN A 22 14.46 -5.79 4.67
CA GLN A 22 15.58 -6.25 5.51
C GLN A 22 16.84 -5.39 5.36
N GLN A 23 17.14 -4.93 4.15
CA GLN A 23 18.31 -4.08 3.85
C GLN A 23 18.21 -2.66 4.43
N PHE A 24 17.01 -2.23 4.81
CA PHE A 24 16.73 -0.91 5.39
C PHE A 24 16.55 -0.96 6.91
N ASN A 25 16.69 -2.13 7.53
CA ASN A 25 16.44 -2.36 8.97
C ASN A 25 15.03 -1.92 9.41
N ILE A 26 14.03 -2.05 8.53
CA ILE A 26 12.62 -1.78 8.85
C ILE A 26 11.90 -3.11 9.07
N SER A 27 11.31 -3.27 10.24
CA SER A 27 10.52 -4.46 10.62
C SER A 27 9.10 -4.13 11.10
N ASN A 28 8.81 -2.85 11.38
CA ASN A 28 7.49 -2.38 11.74
C ASN A 28 6.78 -1.80 10.51
N TRP A 29 5.78 -2.54 10.02
CA TRP A 29 5.01 -2.17 8.83
C TRP A 29 4.16 -0.91 9.02
N ASN A 30 3.92 -0.51 10.27
CA ASN A 30 3.24 0.74 10.61
C ASN A 30 4.15 1.97 10.53
N ASP A 31 5.45 1.82 10.29
CA ASP A 31 6.37 2.95 10.05
C ASP A 31 6.48 3.30 8.56
N LEU A 32 5.75 2.58 7.70
CA LEU A 32 5.69 2.81 6.26
C LEU A 32 4.43 3.58 5.84
N PHE A 33 4.52 4.37 4.77
CA PHE A 33 3.33 4.78 4.00
C PHE A 33 2.98 3.72 2.94
N TRP A 34 1.70 3.57 2.62
CA TRP A 34 1.18 2.40 1.92
C TRP A 34 0.42 2.76 0.65
N ILE A 35 0.75 2.05 -0.44
CA ILE A 35 0.09 2.16 -1.74
C ILE A 35 -0.20 0.74 -2.23
N ALA A 36 -1.40 0.21 -1.99
CA ALA A 36 -1.73 -1.16 -2.38
C ALA A 36 -2.71 -1.16 -3.56
N HIS A 37 -2.48 -1.98 -4.58
CA HIS A 37 -3.44 -2.16 -5.66
C HIS A 37 -4.80 -2.63 -5.07
N PRO A 38 -5.90 -1.88 -5.27
CA PRO A 38 -7.19 -2.17 -4.70
C PRO A 38 -7.93 -3.20 -5.56
N GLY A 39 -7.44 -4.44 -5.59
CA GLY A 39 -8.06 -5.52 -6.36
C GLY A 39 -9.52 -5.78 -5.94
N GLY A 40 -9.82 -5.53 -4.67
CA GLY A 40 -11.15 -5.53 -4.07
C GLY A 40 -11.05 -5.36 -2.53
N PRO A 41 -12.16 -5.06 -1.82
CA PRO A 41 -12.13 -4.78 -0.39
C PRO A 41 -11.56 -5.95 0.43
N ALA A 42 -11.93 -7.18 0.09
CA ALA A 42 -11.45 -8.38 0.77
C ALA A 42 -9.93 -8.57 0.71
N ILE A 43 -9.26 -8.07 -0.34
CA ILE A 43 -7.79 -8.10 -0.42
C ILE A 43 -7.20 -7.12 0.59
N LEU A 44 -7.75 -5.91 0.67
CA LEU A 44 -7.29 -4.87 1.60
C LEU A 44 -7.48 -5.32 3.05
N ASP A 45 -8.64 -5.87 3.38
CA ASP A 45 -8.97 -6.35 4.73
C ASP A 45 -8.02 -7.48 5.16
N GLN A 46 -7.69 -8.39 4.24
CA GLN A 46 -6.76 -9.49 4.51
C GLN A 46 -5.32 -9.00 4.71
N VAL A 47 -4.85 -8.04 3.91
CA VAL A 47 -3.52 -7.45 4.07
C VAL A 47 -3.42 -6.68 5.39
N GLU A 48 -4.42 -5.84 5.69
CA GLU A 48 -4.50 -5.05 6.92
C GLU A 48 -4.51 -5.95 8.16
N SER A 49 -5.35 -7.00 8.16
CA SER A 49 -5.43 -7.96 9.27
C SER A 49 -4.17 -8.81 9.41
N LYS A 50 -3.56 -9.27 8.31
CA LYS A 50 -2.40 -10.16 8.35
C LYS A 50 -1.14 -9.46 8.86
N LEU A 51 -1.02 -8.16 8.58
CA LEU A 51 0.14 -7.35 8.91
C LEU A 51 -0.10 -6.42 10.12
N GLU A 52 -1.29 -6.51 10.73
CA GLU A 52 -1.69 -5.70 11.88
C GLU A 52 -1.49 -4.19 11.62
N LEU A 53 -1.90 -3.74 10.44
CA LEU A 53 -1.76 -2.33 10.05
C LEU A 53 -2.80 -1.47 10.78
N ASP A 54 -2.41 -0.25 11.17
CA ASP A 54 -3.36 0.79 11.56
C ASP A 54 -4.30 1.02 10.35
N PRO A 55 -5.63 1.04 10.56
CA PRO A 55 -6.61 1.27 9.49
C PRO A 55 -6.32 2.51 8.61
N LYS A 56 -5.62 3.51 9.17
CA LYS A 56 -5.20 4.72 8.44
C LYS A 56 -4.24 4.41 7.29
N LYS A 57 -3.44 3.33 7.37
CA LYS A 57 -2.47 2.95 6.33
C LYS A 57 -3.13 2.64 4.99
N MET A 58 -4.34 2.10 5.02
CA MET A 58 -5.10 1.78 3.80
C MET A 58 -6.08 2.87 3.38
N ARG A 59 -6.11 4.03 4.06
CA ARG A 59 -7.11 5.08 3.81
C ARG A 59 -7.09 5.57 2.35
N ALA A 60 -5.91 5.92 1.82
CA ALA A 60 -5.79 6.39 0.45
C ALA A 60 -6.22 5.31 -0.57
N THR A 61 -5.78 4.08 -0.36
CA THR A 61 -6.18 2.92 -1.17
C THR A 61 -7.70 2.70 -1.17
N ARG A 62 -8.34 2.74 0.01
CA ARG A 62 -9.79 2.59 0.16
C ARG A 62 -10.54 3.77 -0.45
N HIS A 63 -10.02 5.00 -0.33
CA HIS A 63 -10.59 6.18 -0.98
C HIS A 63 -10.64 6.02 -2.49
N ILE A 64 -9.50 5.66 -3.12
CA ILE A 64 -9.46 5.46 -4.58
C ILE A 64 -10.37 4.31 -5.02
N LEU A 65 -10.42 3.21 -4.26
CA LEU A 65 -11.36 2.12 -4.54
C LEU A 65 -12.83 2.57 -4.47
N SER A 66 -13.18 3.42 -3.51
CA SER A 66 -14.53 3.95 -3.33
C SER A 66 -14.93 4.87 -4.48
N GLU A 67 -14.06 5.80 -4.86
CA GLU A 67 -14.37 6.82 -5.86
C GLU A 67 -14.29 6.31 -7.30
N TYR A 68 -13.35 5.40 -7.58
CA TYR A 68 -13.01 5.01 -8.95
C TYR A 68 -13.12 3.50 -9.22
N GLY A 69 -13.33 2.69 -8.19
CA GLY A 69 -13.31 1.23 -8.34
C GLY A 69 -11.91 0.69 -8.67
N ASN A 70 -11.88 -0.53 -9.19
CA ASN A 70 -10.63 -1.15 -9.65
C ASN A 70 -10.37 -0.78 -11.12
N MET A 71 -9.52 0.23 -11.33
CA MET A 71 -8.99 0.68 -12.63
C MET A 71 -7.75 -0.10 -13.11
N SER A 72 -7.54 -1.32 -12.63
CA SER A 72 -6.38 -2.15 -12.97
C SER A 72 -5.04 -1.48 -12.61
N SER A 73 -4.07 -1.45 -13.52
CA SER A 73 -2.72 -0.92 -13.30
C SER A 73 -2.70 0.57 -12.88
N ALA A 74 -3.67 1.36 -13.32
CA ALA A 74 -3.72 2.80 -13.02
C ALA A 74 -3.97 3.08 -11.53
N CYS A 75 -4.58 2.16 -10.78
CA CYS A 75 -4.98 2.40 -9.39
C CYS A 75 -3.82 2.87 -8.51
N VAL A 76 -2.65 2.21 -8.59
CA VAL A 76 -1.52 2.54 -7.71
C VAL A 76 -0.98 3.95 -7.97
N LEU A 77 -1.13 4.45 -9.20
CA LEU A 77 -0.74 5.83 -9.55
C LEU A 77 -1.75 6.85 -8.98
N PHE A 78 -3.04 6.53 -9.02
CA PHE A 78 -4.07 7.37 -8.40
C PHE A 78 -3.92 7.41 -6.87
N ILE A 79 -3.57 6.26 -6.25
CA ILE A 79 -3.33 6.20 -4.81
C ILE A 79 -2.06 6.98 -4.44
N LEU A 80 -0.99 6.89 -5.24
CA LEU A 80 0.20 7.72 -5.05
C LEU A 80 -0.13 9.21 -5.15
N ASP A 81 -0.99 9.61 -6.09
CA ASP A 81 -1.47 11.00 -6.21
C ASP A 81 -2.27 11.44 -4.97
N GLU A 82 -3.18 10.59 -4.50
CA GLU A 82 -3.96 10.86 -3.28
C GLU A 82 -3.06 11.01 -2.05
N VAL A 83 -2.09 10.09 -1.87
CA VAL A 83 -1.15 10.14 -0.74
C VAL A 83 -0.38 11.46 -0.72
N ARG A 84 0.20 11.89 -1.86
CA ARG A 84 0.97 13.14 -1.90
C ARG A 84 0.09 14.38 -1.70
N ARG A 85 -1.13 14.39 -2.24
CA ARG A 85 -2.08 15.52 -2.13
C ARG A 85 -2.60 15.65 -0.71
N SER A 86 -3.11 14.57 -0.13
CA SER A 86 -3.55 14.53 1.26
C SER A 86 -2.41 14.91 2.22
N SER A 87 -1.16 14.51 1.94
CA SER A 87 0.00 14.88 2.76
C SER A 87 0.21 16.40 2.77
N LYS A 88 0.13 17.04 1.59
CA LYS A 88 0.24 18.50 1.46
C LYS A 88 -0.92 19.22 2.14
N GLU A 89 -2.15 18.78 1.92
CA GLU A 89 -3.36 19.40 2.50
C GLU A 89 -3.37 19.33 4.04
N LYS A 90 -2.80 18.27 4.61
CA LYS A 90 -2.70 18.06 6.07
C LYS A 90 -1.45 18.67 6.71
N GLY A 91 -0.57 19.30 5.92
CA GLY A 91 0.69 19.84 6.42
C GLY A 91 1.63 18.78 6.99
N CYS A 92 1.65 17.58 6.40
CA CYS A 92 2.60 16.54 6.79
C CYS A 92 4.03 16.93 6.44
N ALA A 93 5.01 16.39 7.16
CA ALA A 93 6.43 16.69 6.93
C ALA A 93 6.98 16.16 5.60
N THR A 94 6.35 15.15 5.00
CA THR A 94 6.79 14.50 3.76
C THR A 94 5.61 14.22 2.83
N THR A 95 5.89 13.96 1.55
CA THR A 95 4.89 13.51 0.57
C THR A 95 4.30 12.13 0.87
N GLY A 96 4.86 11.39 1.83
CA GLY A 96 4.45 10.05 2.23
C GLY A 96 3.78 10.05 3.60
N GLU A 97 2.80 10.93 3.81
CA GLU A 97 2.04 11.06 5.07
C GLU A 97 2.92 11.36 6.31
N GLY A 98 4.04 12.06 6.11
CA GLY A 98 5.00 12.37 7.18
C GLY A 98 6.00 11.26 7.46
N LEU A 99 5.93 10.14 6.73
CA LEU A 99 6.86 9.01 6.83
C LEU A 99 7.92 9.10 5.74
N ASP A 100 9.09 8.55 6.03
CA ASP A 100 10.27 8.62 5.16
C ASP A 100 10.27 7.52 4.08
N MET A 101 9.86 6.31 4.46
CA MET A 101 9.84 5.14 3.60
C MET A 101 8.41 4.64 3.39
N GLY A 102 8.17 4.01 2.24
CA GLY A 102 6.87 3.45 1.93
C GLY A 102 6.96 2.27 0.99
N VAL A 103 5.83 1.60 0.80
CA VAL A 103 5.70 0.42 -0.06
C VAL A 103 4.55 0.59 -1.04
N LEU A 104 4.81 0.21 -2.29
CA LEU A 104 3.80 0.05 -3.32
C LEU A 104 3.67 -1.42 -3.69
N PHE A 105 2.44 -1.94 -3.66
CA PHE A 105 2.10 -3.30 -4.07
C PHE A 105 1.22 -3.32 -5.31
N GLY A 106 1.63 -4.10 -6.32
CA GLY A 106 0.80 -4.50 -7.45
C GLY A 106 0.38 -5.97 -7.32
N PHE A 107 -0.89 -6.28 -7.60
CA PHE A 107 -1.40 -7.66 -7.63
C PHE A 107 -1.96 -7.98 -9.02
N GLY A 108 -1.42 -9.01 -9.69
CA GLY A 108 -1.80 -9.36 -11.06
C GLY A 108 -1.99 -10.86 -11.30
N PRO A 109 -2.52 -11.26 -12.48
CA PRO A 109 -2.68 -12.66 -12.85
C PRO A 109 -1.35 -13.44 -12.77
N GLY A 110 -1.37 -14.59 -12.11
CA GLY A 110 -0.18 -15.39 -11.80
C GLY A 110 -0.43 -16.38 -10.67
N LEU A 111 -0.73 -15.99 -9.44
CA LEU A 111 -0.70 -14.68 -8.79
C LEU A 111 0.72 -14.10 -8.75
N THR A 112 0.90 -12.91 -9.30
CA THR A 112 2.17 -12.16 -9.21
C THR A 112 2.00 -10.97 -8.28
N VAL A 113 2.99 -10.75 -7.41
CA VAL A 113 3.08 -9.59 -6.53
C VAL A 113 4.26 -8.75 -6.96
N GLU A 114 4.02 -7.50 -7.33
CA GLU A 114 5.09 -6.52 -7.50
C GLU A 114 5.25 -5.71 -6.21
N THR A 115 6.49 -5.56 -5.76
CA THR A 115 6.83 -4.82 -4.54
C THR A 115 7.83 -3.73 -4.89
N VAL A 116 7.46 -2.47 -4.65
CA VAL A 116 8.34 -1.32 -4.88
C VAL A 116 8.55 -0.61 -3.56
N VAL A 117 9.82 -0.48 -3.16
CA VAL A 117 10.22 0.36 -2.02
C VAL A 117 10.30 1.81 -2.49
N LEU A 118 9.64 2.69 -1.75
CA LEU A 118 9.57 4.12 -2.06
C LEU A 118 10.25 4.94 -0.95
N LYS A 119 10.84 6.06 -1.37
CA LYS A 119 11.35 7.12 -0.49
C LYS A 119 10.48 8.35 -0.69
N SER A 120 9.97 8.94 0.38
CA SER A 120 9.22 10.19 0.30
C SER A 120 10.16 11.39 0.13
N VAL A 121 9.58 12.55 -0.16
CA VAL A 121 10.31 13.82 -0.26
C VAL A 121 9.78 14.77 0.81
N PRO A 122 10.62 15.57 1.48
CA PRO A 122 10.17 16.60 2.41
C PRO A 122 9.21 17.59 1.74
N LEU A 123 8.13 17.93 2.44
CA LEU A 123 7.24 19.03 2.06
C LEU A 123 7.72 20.30 2.75
N GLN A 124 7.84 21.39 1.98
CA GLN A 124 8.13 22.73 2.47
C GLN A 124 6.87 23.44 2.94
#